data_AF-A0A449AZJ8-F1
#
_entry.id   AF-A0A449AZJ8-F1
#
_cell.length_a   1.000
_cell.length_b   1.000
_cell.length_c   1.000
_cell.angle_alpha   90.00
_cell.angle_beta   90.00
_cell.angle_gamma   90.00
#
_symmetry.space_group_name_H-M   'P 1'
#
loop_
_entity.id
_entity.type
_entity.pdbx_description
1 polymer ?
#
loop_
_entity_poly.entity_id
_entity_poly.type
_entity_poly.pdbx_seq_one_letter_code
_entity_poly.pdbx_strand_id
1 'polypeptide(L)'
;MKLEQLSKISPEKYKDLTVGFSLIALATGIGAIANAIAPLIGLIKTSLAPQGEIKDKLVSYKWQLNDSKTKAPLETFSTFD
;
A
#
# COMPACT_ATOMS: atom_id res chain seq x y z
N MET A 1 -44.11 -4.68 -8.19
CA MET A 1 -43.83 -4.66 -9.65
C MET A 1 -43.28 -6.02 -10.05
N LYS A 2 -43.75 -6.62 -11.15
CA LYS A 2 -43.23 -7.92 -11.63
C LYS A 2 -41.96 -7.67 -12.46
N LEU A 3 -40.97 -8.56 -12.37
CA LEU A 3 -39.69 -8.45 -13.08
C LEU A 3 -39.86 -8.27 -14.61
N GLU A 4 -40.92 -8.85 -15.15
CA GLU A 4 -41.32 -8.81 -16.55
C GLU A 4 -41.69 -7.41 -17.06
N GLN A 5 -41.95 -6.46 -16.16
CA GLN A 5 -42.39 -5.09 -16.46
C GLN A 5 -41.26 -4.06 -16.37
N LEU A 6 -40.03 -4.46 -16.04
CA LEU A 6 -38.91 -3.53 -16.01
C LEU A 6 -38.47 -3.15 -17.42
N SER A 7 -38.56 -1.85 -17.73
CA SER A 7 -37.98 -1.30 -18.95
C SER A 7 -36.47 -1.51 -18.94
N LYS A 8 -35.92 -2.12 -20.00
CA LYS A 8 -34.48 -2.19 -20.21
C LYS A 8 -33.90 -0.78 -20.19
N ILE A 9 -32.87 -0.56 -19.38
CA ILE A 9 -32.21 0.74 -19.28
C ILE A 9 -31.53 1.06 -20.62
N SER A 10 -31.59 2.32 -21.04
CA SER A 10 -31.00 2.74 -22.31
C SER A 10 -29.46 2.70 -22.24
N PRO A 11 -28.76 2.41 -23.36
CA PRO A 11 -27.29 2.36 -23.45
C PRO A 11 -26.59 3.59 -22.84
N GLU A 12 -27.19 4.77 -23.03
CA GLU A 12 -26.70 6.05 -22.54
C GLU A 12 -26.64 6.13 -21.02
N LYS A 13 -27.60 5.49 -20.31
CA LYS A 13 -27.68 5.50 -18.84
C LYS A 13 -26.73 4.50 -18.16
N TYR A 14 -26.12 3.57 -18.91
CA TYR A 14 -25.10 2.69 -18.34
C TYR A 14 -23.83 3.44 -17.94
N LYS A 15 -23.52 4.55 -18.62
CA LYS A 15 -22.33 5.36 -18.33
C LYS A 15 -22.41 5.96 -16.93
N ASP A 16 -23.57 6.52 -16.58
CA ASP A 16 -23.83 7.09 -15.26
C ASP A 16 -23.81 6.01 -14.17
N LEU A 17 -24.34 4.82 -14.47
CA LEU A 17 -24.32 3.67 -13.57
C LEU A 17 -22.88 3.18 -13.29
N THR A 18 -22.03 3.18 -14.31
CA THR A 18 -20.63 2.73 -14.21
C THR A 18 -19.79 3.65 -13.33
N VAL A 19 -20.02 4.97 -13.43
CA VAL A 19 -19.34 5.96 -12.59
C VAL A 19 -19.77 5.83 -11.13
N GLY A 20 -21.08 5.68 -10.87
CA GLY A 20 -21.59 5.47 -9.50
C GLY A 20 -21.09 4.16 -8.88
N PHE A 21 -21.09 3.08 -9.66
CA PHE A 21 -20.59 1.79 -9.21
C PHE A 21 -19.09 1.82 -8.90
N SER A 22 -18.27 2.45 -9.75
CA SER A 22 -16.82 2.54 -9.54
C SER A 22 -16.46 3.37 -8.30
N LEU A 23 -17.19 4.45 -8.01
CA LEU A 23 -17.03 5.22 -6.77
C LEU A 23 -17.35 4.39 -5.53
N ILE A 24 -18.46 3.64 -5.54
CA ILE A 24 -18.85 2.79 -4.41
C ILE A 24 -17.88 1.60 -4.27
N ALA A 25 -17.46 0.99 -5.37
CA ALA A 25 -16.46 -0.08 -5.38
C ALA A 25 -15.10 0.40 -4.84
N LEU A 26 -14.70 1.61 -5.21
CA LEU A 26 -13.48 2.22 -4.66
C LEU A 26 -13.64 2.52 -3.17
N ALA A 27 -14.72 3.18 -2.76
CA ALA A 27 -14.96 3.55 -1.37
C ALA A 27 -15.01 2.33 -0.43
N THR A 28 -15.65 1.25 -0.88
CA THR A 28 -15.70 -0.03 -0.14
C THR A 28 -14.35 -0.78 -0.19
N GLY A 29 -13.57 -0.58 -1.25
CA GLY A 29 -12.25 -1.22 -1.45
C GLY A 29 -11.07 -0.55 -0.73
N ILE A 30 -11.21 0.69 -0.22
CA ILE A 30 -10.10 1.42 0.43
C ILE A 30 -9.47 0.63 1.57
N GLY A 31 -10.28 -0.05 2.39
CA GLY A 31 -9.77 -0.87 3.49
C GLY A 31 -8.90 -2.04 3.01
N ALA A 32 -9.31 -2.71 1.94
CA ALA A 32 -8.54 -3.78 1.33
C ALA A 32 -7.22 -3.27 0.72
N ILE A 33 -7.25 -2.10 0.07
CA ILE A 33 -6.06 -1.44 -0.47
C ILE A 33 -5.10 -1.06 0.66
N ALA A 34 -5.59 -0.44 1.73
CA ALA A 34 -4.78 -0.07 2.88
C ALA A 34 -4.11 -1.29 3.54
N ASN A 35 -4.86 -2.38 3.72
CA ASN A 35 -4.33 -3.62 4.27
C ASN A 35 -3.29 -4.28 3.35
N ALA A 36 -3.43 -4.16 2.03
CA ALA A 36 -2.45 -4.66 1.07
C ALA A 36 -1.15 -3.82 1.05
N ILE A 37 -1.25 -2.52 1.28
CA ILE A 37 -0.10 -1.59 1.24
C ILE A 37 0.65 -1.54 2.58
N ALA A 38 -0.03 -1.74 3.71
CA ALA A 38 0.58 -1.63 5.04
C ALA A 38 1.86 -2.48 5.23
N PRO A 39 1.92 -3.76 4.80
CA PRO A 39 3.13 -4.56 4.89
C PRO A 39 4.30 -4.00 4.05
N LEU A 40 4.01 -3.48 2.85
CA LEU A 40 5.02 -2.87 1.97
C LEU A 40 5.63 -1.62 2.61
N ILE A 41 4.80 -0.75 3.18
CA ILE A 41 5.28 0.43 3.92
C ILE A 41 6.08 0.00 5.15
N GLY A 42 5.61 -1.04 5.85
CA GLY A 42 6.33 -1.64 6.97
C GLY A 42 7.73 -2.05 6.55
N LEU A 43 7.87 -2.86 5.50
CA LEU A 43 9.15 -3.33 4.98
C LEU A 43 10.10 -2.18 4.61
N ILE A 44 9.60 -1.16 3.90
CA ILE A 44 10.40 0.01 3.53
C ILE A 44 10.92 0.71 4.79
N LYS A 45 10.05 0.97 5.77
CA LYS A 45 10.43 1.60 7.04
C LYS A 45 11.47 0.77 7.79
N THR A 46 11.30 -0.55 7.84
CA THR A 46 12.25 -1.44 8.53
C THR A 46 13.60 -1.49 7.81
N SER A 47 13.62 -1.46 6.48
CA SER A 47 14.88 -1.46 5.70
C SER A 47 15.70 -0.18 5.85
N LEU A 48 15.03 0.95 6.10
CA LEU A 48 15.67 2.26 6.30
C LEU A 48 15.92 2.57 7.78
N ALA A 49 15.47 1.70 8.70
CA ALA A 49 15.60 1.93 10.12
C ALA A 49 17.06 1.73 10.58
N PRO A 50 17.66 2.73 11.25
CA PRO A 50 19.04 2.62 11.75
C PRO A 50 19.19 1.53 12.81
N GLN A 51 18.10 1.18 13.49
CA GLN A 51 18.02 0.05 14.39
C GLN A 51 16.74 -0.74 14.18
N GLY A 52 16.78 -2.04 14.45
CA GLY A 52 15.60 -2.88 14.43
C GLY A 52 15.84 -4.26 15.01
N GLU A 53 14.75 -4.97 15.24
CA GLU A 53 14.74 -6.32 15.80
C GLU A 53 13.69 -7.17 15.08
N ILE A 54 14.08 -8.36 14.64
CA ILE A 54 13.19 -9.39 14.15
C ILE A 54 13.25 -10.55 15.14
N LYS A 55 12.11 -10.86 15.77
CA LYS A 55 11.94 -12.02 16.65
C LYS A 55 11.16 -13.10 15.94
N ASP A 56 11.74 -14.29 15.86
CA ASP A 56 11.02 -15.53 15.64
C ASP A 56 10.96 -16.33 16.96
N LYS A 57 10.11 -17.36 17.04
CA LYS A 57 9.91 -18.19 18.24
C LYS A 57 11.18 -18.86 18.75
N LEU A 58 12.20 -18.99 17.89
CA LEU A 58 13.44 -19.68 18.20
C LEU A 58 14.65 -18.74 18.26
N VAL A 59 14.63 -17.62 17.53
CA VAL A 59 15.80 -16.75 17.36
C VAL A 59 15.38 -15.30 17.25
N SER A 60 16.19 -14.40 17.82
CA SER A 60 16.04 -12.95 17.70
C SER A 60 17.24 -12.36 17.00
N TYR A 61 17.01 -11.63 15.90
CA TYR A 61 18.03 -10.86 15.19
C TYR A 61 17.86 -9.37 15.47
N LYS A 62 18.92 -8.69 15.90
CA LYS A 62 18.93 -7.25 16.19
C LYS A 62 20.01 -6.57 15.35
N TRP A 63 19.71 -5.41 14.76
CA TRP A 63 20.71 -4.53 14.17
C TRP A 63 20.63 -3.15 14.79
N GLN A 64 21.78 -2.51 14.95
CA GLN A 64 21.94 -1.10 15.32
C GLN A 64 23.13 -0.56 14.56
N LEU A 65 22.91 0.43 13.70
CA LEU A 65 23.97 1.20 13.08
C LEU A 65 24.52 2.15 14.15
N ASN A 66 25.73 1.88 14.64
CA ASN A 66 26.41 2.75 15.60
C ASN A 66 26.74 4.09 14.92
N ASP A 67 26.19 5.17 15.45
CA ASP A 67 26.21 6.54 14.90
C ASP A 67 27.58 7.25 14.93
N SER A 68 28.70 6.54 15.02
CA SER A 68 30.00 7.22 15.06
C SER A 68 30.63 7.47 13.69
N LYS A 69 30.17 6.85 12.58
CA LYS A 69 30.75 7.05 11.23
C LYS A 69 29.83 6.82 10.03
N THR A 70 28.51 6.73 10.19
CA THR A 70 27.65 6.38 9.04
C THR A 70 26.95 7.63 8.50
N LYS A 71 27.54 8.24 7.46
CA LYS A 71 26.93 9.35 6.74
C LYS A 71 25.60 8.92 6.10
N ALA A 72 24.67 9.85 6.00
CA ALA A 72 23.34 9.62 5.43
C ALA A 72 23.41 8.99 4.02
N PRO A 73 22.45 8.14 3.61
CA PRO A 73 22.47 7.43 2.32
C PRO A 73 22.58 8.34 1.09
N LEU A 74 22.20 9.61 1.23
CA LEU A 74 22.30 10.64 0.19
C LEU A 74 23.75 11.04 -0.15
N GLU A 75 24.72 10.77 0.73
CA GLU A 75 26.14 11.12 0.50
C GLU A 75 26.98 9.95 -0.02
N THR A 76 26.42 8.74 -0.14
CA THR A 76 27.15 7.55 -0.63
C THR A 76 27.18 7.46 -2.16
N PHE A 77 26.44 8.33 -2.86
CA PHE A 77 26.35 8.34 -4.33
C PHE A 77 26.88 9.67 -4.93
N SER A 78 28.05 10.14 -4.51
CA SER A 78 28.81 11.13 -5.32
C SER A 78 29.95 10.42 -6.04
N THR A 79 29.68 10.09 -7.31
CA THR A 79 30.56 10.01 -8.48
C THR A 79 32.01 9.51 -8.31
N PHE A 80 32.31 8.45 -9.07
CA PHE A 80 33.66 8.06 -9.46
C PHE A 80 34.28 9.19 -10.31
N ASP A 81 35.35 9.81 -9.79
CA ASP A 81 36.36 10.50 -10.60
C ASP A 81 37.44 9.49 -11.04
#